data_AF-A0A7J3F8Y8-F1
#
_entry.id   AF-A0A7J3F8Y8-F1
#
_cell.length_a   1.000
_cell.length_b   1.000
_cell.length_c   1.000
_cell.angle_alpha   90.00
_cell.angle_beta   90.00
_cell.angle_gamma   90.00
#
_symmetry.space_group_name_H-M   'P 1'
#
loop_
_entity.id
_entity.type
_entity.pdbx_description
1 polymer ?
#
loop_
_entity_poly.entity_id
_entity_poly.type
_entity_poly.pdbx_seq_one_letter_code
_entity_poly.pdbx_strand_id
1 'polypeptide(L)' 'MLAGMTKGYSGADIEALCREAALIALRRDMNAKEVSMADFQEAMKKIGPSITPDMENWYKSFGQQYRKIQRATPPLIT' A
#
# COMPACT_ATOMS: atom_id res chain seq x y z
N MET A 1 -13.16 8.38 -4.87
CA MET A 1 -11.94 8.04 -5.64
C MET A 1 -11.25 6.86 -4.98
N LEU A 2 -10.70 5.91 -5.75
CA LEU A 2 -10.02 4.71 -5.24
C LEU A 2 -8.91 5.02 -4.23
N ALA A 3 -8.09 6.04 -4.49
CA ALA A 3 -6.99 6.44 -3.63
C ALA A 3 -7.41 6.76 -2.18
N GLY A 4 -8.64 7.26 -1.97
CA GLY A 4 -9.16 7.54 -0.63
C GLY A 4 -9.56 6.28 0.14
N MET A 5 -9.81 5.17 -0.55
CA MET A 5 -10.22 3.89 0.04
C MET A 5 -9.02 3.00 0.39
N THR A 6 -7.85 3.25 -0.19
CA THR A 6 -6.66 2.41 -0.07
C THR A 6 -5.65 2.93 0.95
N LYS A 7 -6.13 3.52 2.05
CA LYS A 7 -5.24 3.95 3.15
C LYS A 7 -4.62 2.71 3.81
N GLY A 8 -3.30 2.74 4.04
CA GLY A 8 -2.56 1.61 4.63
C GLY A 8 -2.19 0.51 3.64
N TYR A 9 -2.54 0.65 2.36
CA TYR A 9 -2.08 -0.26 1.32
C TYR A 9 -0.62 0.07 0.99
N SER A 10 0.21 -0.97 0.95
CA SER A 10 1.54 -0.91 0.35
C SER A 10 1.46 -0.95 -1.18
N GLY A 11 2.58 -0.72 -1.86
CA GLY A 11 2.65 -0.90 -3.32
C GLY A 11 2.29 -2.32 -3.78
N ALA A 12 2.68 -3.33 -2.99
CA ALA A 12 2.33 -4.72 -3.27
C ALA A 12 0.82 -4.97 -3.11
N ASP A 13 0.19 -4.37 -2.10
CA ASP A 13 -1.26 -4.51 -1.91
C ASP A 13 -2.04 -3.87 -3.06
N ILE A 14 -1.58 -2.72 -3.57
CA ILE A 14 -2.18 -2.07 -4.74
C ILE A 14 -2.03 -2.94 -6.00
N GLU A 15 -0.86 -3.54 -6.22
CA GLU A 15 -0.65 -4.47 -7.34
C GLU A 15 -1.58 -5.68 -7.25
N ALA A 16 -1.65 -6.32 -6.09
CA ALA A 16 -2.55 -7.43 -5.83
C ALA A 16 -4.03 -7.03 -6.02
N LEU A 17 -4.42 -5.84 -5.57
CA LEU A 17 -5.78 -5.32 -5.71
C LEU A 17 -6.16 -5.14 -7.18
N CYS A 18 -5.29 -4.52 -7.98
CA CYS A 18 -5.50 -4.35 -9.42
C CYS A 18 -5.59 -5.69 -10.14
N ARG A 19 -4.73 -6.65 -9.78
CA ARG A 19 -4.73 -8.01 -10.34
C ARG A 19 -6.04 -8.74 -10.04
N GLU A 20 -6.49 -8.75 -8.79
CA GLU A 20 -7.74 -9.43 -8.42
C GLU A 20 -8.95 -8.74 -9.06
N ALA A 21 -8.98 -7.41 -9.16
CA ALA A 21 -10.05 -6.69 -9.87
C ALA A 21 -10.12 -7.06 -11.36
N ALA A 22 -8.97 -7.19 -12.03
CA ALA A 22 -8.92 -7.66 -13.42
C ALA A 22 -9.43 -9.11 -13.57
N LEU A 23 -9.04 -10.00 -12.66
CA LEU A 23 -9.53 -11.38 -12.65
C LEU A 23 -11.04 -11.46 -12.39
N ILE A 24 -11.57 -10.61 -11.51
CA ILE A 24 -13.03 -10.52 -11.25
C ILE A 24 -13.76 -10.06 -12.51
N ALA A 25 -13.24 -9.04 -13.21
CA ALA A 25 -13.83 -8.58 -14.48
C ALA A 25 -13.86 -9.70 -15.53
N LEU A 26 -12.77 -10.45 -15.69
CA LEU A 26 -12.69 -11.58 -16.64
C LEU A 26 -13.59 -12.76 -16.25
N ARG A 27 -13.77 -13.03 -14.95
CA ARG A 27 -14.71 -14.06 -14.46
C ARG A 27 -16.17 -13.68 -14.73
N ARG A 28 -16.49 -12.37 -14.69
CA ARG A 28 -17.83 -11.85 -15.03
C ARG A 28 -18.09 -11.93 -16.53
N ASP A 29 -17.12 -11.53 -17.35
CA ASP A 29 -17.19 -11.59 -18.81
C ASP A 29 -15.79 -11.82 -19.39
N MET A 30 -15.59 -12.94 -20.08
CA MET A 30 -14.31 -13.27 -20.71
C MET A 30 -13.88 -12.28 -21.79
N ASN A 31 -14.82 -11.51 -22.35
CA ASN A 31 -14.53 -10.47 -23.34
C ASN A 31 -14.44 -9.06 -22.72
N ALA A 32 -14.42 -8.95 -21.39
CA ALA A 32 -14.31 -7.67 -20.70
C ALA A 32 -13.07 -6.90 -21.16
N LYS A 33 -13.27 -5.66 -21.62
CA LYS A 33 -12.19 -4.75 -22.05
C LYS A 33 -11.76 -3.78 -20.96
N GLU A 34 -12.59 -3.62 -19.94
CA GLU A 34 -12.41 -2.62 -18.89
C GLU A 34 -12.72 -3.22 -17.52
N VAL A 35 -12.01 -2.71 -16.51
CA VAL A 35 -12.25 -3.01 -15.10
C VAL A 35 -13.11 -1.90 -14.52
N SER A 36 -14.25 -2.25 -13.95
CA SER A 36 -15.18 -1.30 -13.34
C SER A 36 -14.88 -1.08 -11.86
N MET A 37 -15.44 -0.02 -11.29
CA MET A 37 -15.36 0.22 -9.83
C MET A 37 -15.97 -0.93 -9.00
N ALA A 38 -16.99 -1.62 -9.53
CA ALA A 38 -17.59 -2.77 -8.85
C ALA A 38 -16.60 -3.94 -8.71
N ASP A 39 -15.74 -4.14 -9.71
CA ASP A 39 -14.70 -5.18 -9.68
C ASP A 39 -13.66 -4.87 -8.60
N PHE A 40 -13.29 -3.58 -8.45
CA PHE A 40 -12.43 -3.13 -7.34
C PHE A 40 -13.07 -3.30 -5.97
N GLN A 41 -14.36 -2.97 -5.83
CA GLN A 41 -15.08 -3.15 -4.57
C GLN A 41 -15.12 -4.62 -4.16
N GLU A 42 -15.30 -5.53 -5.11
CA GLU A 42 -15.25 -6.97 -4.85
C GLU A 42 -13.83 -7.44 -4.52
N ALA A 43 -12.81 -6.94 -5.23
CA ALA A 43 -11.42 -7.25 -4.95
C ALA A 43 -10.99 -6.81 -3.53
N MET A 44 -11.44 -5.65 -3.06
CA MET A 44 -11.15 -5.14 -1.71
C MET A 44 -11.67 -6.03 -0.58
N LYS A 45 -12.67 -6.90 -0.83
CA LYS A 45 -13.12 -7.88 0.16
C LYS A 45 -12.07 -8.97 0.42
N LYS A 46 -11.14 -9.17 -0.52
CA LYS A 46 -10.09 -10.19 -0.45
C LYS A 46 -8.72 -9.59 -0.19
N ILE A 47 -8.44 -8.43 -0.79
CA ILE A 47 -7.15 -7.75 -0.70
C ILE A 47 -7.27 -6.57 0.27
N GLY A 48 -6.79 -6.77 1.49
CA GLY A 48 -6.72 -5.75 2.54
C GLY A 48 -5.35 -5.07 2.62
N PRO A 49 -5.24 -3.98 3.41
CA PRO A 49 -3.97 -3.32 3.66
C PRO A 49 -3.02 -4.21 4.48
N SER A 50 -1.74 -4.24 4.10
CA SER A 50 -0.68 -4.92 4.85
C SER A 50 -0.01 -4.03 5.90
N ILE A 51 -0.06 -2.70 5.73
CA ILE A 51 0.58 -1.76 6.65
C ILE A 51 -0.37 -1.42 7.79
N THR A 52 -0.04 -1.90 8.99
CA THR A 52 -0.82 -1.59 10.21
C THR A 52 -0.40 -0.24 10.81
N PRO A 53 -1.27 0.40 11.61
CA PRO A 53 -0.90 1.63 12.33
C PRO A 53 0.36 1.49 13.20
N ASP A 54 0.56 0.32 13.81
CA ASP A 54 1.73 0.05 14.65
C ASP A 54 3.02 -0.01 13.82
N MET A 55 2.98 -0.64 12.65
CA MET A 55 4.11 -0.63 11.72
C MET A 55 4.43 0.81 11.27
N GLU A 56 3.41 1.60 10.93
CA GLU A 56 3.58 2.99 10.54
C GLU A 56 4.24 3.83 11.66
N ASN A 57 3.79 3.65 12.90
CA ASN A 57 4.34 4.33 14.07
C ASN A 57 5.80 3.92 14.33
N TRP A 58 6.12 2.64 14.18
CA TRP A 58 7.48 2.14 14.32
C TRP A 58 8.41 2.76 13.28
N TYR A 59 8.01 2.78 12.00
CA TYR A 59 8.79 3.38 10.92
C TYR A 59 9.06 4.87 11.17
N LYS A 60 8.05 5.63 11.61
CA LYS A 60 8.21 7.05 11.96
C LYS A 60 9.19 7.26 13.11
N SER A 61 9.07 6.45 14.17
CA SER A 61 9.93 6.54 15.35
C SER A 61 11.38 6.20 15.03
N PHE A 62 11.59 5.14 14.23
CA PHE A 62 12.91 4.73 13.76
C PHE A 62 13.60 5.85 12.94
N GLY A 63 12.88 6.45 11.98
CA GLY A 63 13.43 7.56 11.19
C GLY A 63 13.79 8.79 12.01
N GLN A 64 13.01 9.10 13.05
CA GLN A 64 13.31 10.21 13.97
C GLN A 64 14.55 9.92 14.84
N GLN A 65 14.67 8.69 15.36
CA GLN A 65 15.84 8.27 16.15
C GLN A 65 17.12 8.33 15.30
N TYR A 66 17.09 7.81 14.08
CA TYR A 66 18.23 7.82 13.18
C TYR A 66 18.70 9.25 12.84
N ARG A 67 17.76 10.18 12.57
CA ARG A 67 18.09 11.61 12.39
C ARG A 67 18.73 12.25 13.63
N LYS A 68 18.29 11.88 14.84
CA LYS A 68 18.88 12.38 16.09
C LYS A 68 20.30 11.85 16.28
N ILE A 69 20.54 10.57 15.99
CA ILE A 69 21.87 9.95 16.09
C ILE A 69 22.85 10.61 15.11
N GLN A 70 22.47 10.79 13.84
CA GLN A 70 23.34 11.45 12.85
C GLN A 70 23.69 12.91 13.22
N ARG A 71 22.77 13.65 13.85
CA ARG A 71 23.02 15.02 14.30
C ARG A 71 23.91 15.09 15.55
N ALA A 72 23.98 14.01 16.33
CA ALA A 72 24.74 13.95 17.58
C ALA A 72 26.19 13.48 17.39
N THR A 73 26.54 12.94 16.21
CA THR A 73 27.94 12.59 15.88
C THR A 73 28.65 13.81 15.27
N PRO A 74 29.66 14.41 15.95
CA PRO A 74 30.46 15.47 15.35
C PRO A 74 31.24 14.92 14.14
N PRO A 75 31.53 15.72 13.09
CA PRO A 75 32.41 15.26 12.02
C PRO A 75 33.76 14.85 12.62
N LEU A 76 34.25 13.68 12.23
CA LEU A 76 35.63 13.29 12.52
C LEU A 76 36.53 14.29 11.80
N ILE A 77 37.10 15.23 12.55
CA ILE A 77 38.20 16.06 12.04
C ILE A 77 39.42 15.14 11.98
N THR A 78 39.76 14.71 10.77
CA THR A 78 41.10 14.19 10.41
C THR A 78 41.82 15.22 9.57
#